data_AF-A0A9P8DZG0-F1
#
_entry.id   AF-A0A9P8DZG0-F1
#
_cell.length_a   1.000
_cell.length_b   1.000
_cell.length_c   1.000
_cell.angle_alpha   90.00
_cell.angle_beta   90.00
_cell.angle_gamma   90.00
#
_symmetry.space_group_name_H-M   'P 1'
#
loop_
_entity.id
_entity.type
_entity.pdbx_description
1 polymer ?
#
loop_
_entity_poly.entity_id
_entity_poly.type
_entity_poly.pdbx_seq_one_letter_code
_entity_poly.pdbx_strand_id
1 'polypeptide(L)' 'DGTPSVNARANKPESLLTGCNKFLKNLDVTFRRDPNSYRPRINKLDSQLDQEQKNGGNYFFMEEES' A
#
# COMPACT_ATOMS: atom_id res chain seq x y z
N ASP A 1 -8.24 -2.10 -11.64
CA ASP A 1 -7.39 -1.50 -12.70
C ASP A 1 -8.26 -0.89 -13.77
N GLY A 2 -7.80 0.20 -14.40
CA GLY A 2 -8.51 0.87 -15.49
C GLY A 2 -8.42 2.38 -15.42
N THR A 3 -9.12 3.05 -16.34
CA THR A 3 -9.19 4.51 -16.41
C THR A 3 -10.63 4.95 -16.12
N PRO A 4 -10.86 5.89 -15.17
CA PRO A 4 -12.19 6.39 -14.86
C PRO A 4 -12.95 6.84 -16.11
N SER A 5 -14.23 6.49 -16.20
CA SER A 5 -15.10 6.78 -17.34
C SER A 5 -14.70 6.14 -18.69
N VAL A 6 -13.69 5.26 -18.72
CA VAL A 6 -13.26 4.54 -19.92
C VAL A 6 -13.38 3.03 -19.76
N ASN A 7 -12.75 2.45 -18.73
CA ASN A 7 -12.80 1.02 -18.47
C ASN A 7 -12.56 0.69 -16.99
N ALA A 8 -13.03 -0.48 -16.58
CA ALA A 8 -12.82 -1.01 -15.24
C ALA A 8 -12.62 -2.52 -15.31
N ARG A 9 -11.62 -3.02 -14.56
CA ARG A 9 -11.33 -4.45 -14.40
C ARG A 9 -11.34 -4.83 -12.92
N ALA A 10 -12.20 -5.78 -12.58
CA ALA A 10 -12.16 -6.50 -11.31
C ALA A 10 -11.14 -7.66 -11.40
N ASN A 11 -10.26 -7.75 -10.40
CA ASN A 11 -9.27 -8.82 -10.32
C ASN A 11 -9.82 -10.03 -9.55
N LYS A 12 -9.18 -11.19 -9.69
CA LYS A 12 -9.49 -12.39 -8.90
C LYS A 12 -9.21 -12.13 -7.40
N PRO A 13 -9.82 -12.91 -6.48
CA PRO A 13 -9.45 -12.87 -5.07
C PRO A 13 -7.96 -13.14 -4.87
N GLU A 14 -7.32 -12.37 -4.00
CA GLU A 14 -5.89 -12.44 -3.64
C GLU A 14 -5.73 -12.32 -2.12
N SER A 15 -4.55 -12.64 -1.59
CA SER A 15 -4.27 -12.41 -0.17
C SER A 15 -4.29 -10.92 0.17
N LEU A 16 -4.59 -10.58 1.43
CA LEU A 16 -4.68 -9.20 1.89
C LEU A 16 -3.43 -8.39 1.53
N LEU A 17 -2.24 -8.91 1.85
CA LEU A 17 -0.97 -8.24 1.56
C LEU A 17 -0.79 -7.98 0.06
N THR A 18 -1.02 -8.99 -0.78
CA THR A 18 -0.83 -8.87 -2.23
C THR A 18 -1.80 -7.86 -2.83
N GLY A 19 -3.09 -7.97 -2.48
CA GLY A 19 -4.13 -7.09 -3.00
C GLY A 19 -3.95 -5.64 -2.54
N CYS A 20 -3.65 -5.42 -1.26
CA CYS A 20 -3.40 -4.09 -0.71
C CYS A 20 -2.15 -3.46 -1.31
N ASN A 21 -1.04 -4.19 -1.43
CA ASN A 21 0.17 -3.66 -2.07
C ASN A 21 -0.09 -3.27 -3.52
N LYS A 22 -0.79 -4.11 -4.30
CA LYS A 22 -1.14 -3.80 -5.69
C LYS A 22 -2.03 -2.55 -5.78
N PHE A 23 -3.03 -2.43 -4.91
CA PHE A 23 -3.93 -1.29 -4.89
C PHE A 23 -3.21 0.02 -4.53
N LEU A 24 -2.44 0.02 -3.45
CA LEU A 24 -1.72 1.22 -2.98
C LEU A 24 -0.59 1.63 -3.93
N LYS A 25 0.05 0.66 -4.60
CA LYS A 25 1.02 0.93 -5.66
C LYS A 25 0.40 1.69 -6.83
N ASN A 26 -0.81 1.32 -7.25
CA ASN A 26 -1.52 2.06 -8.31
C ASN A 26 -1.88 3.49 -7.90
N LEU A 27 -2.02 3.77 -6.60
CA LEU A 27 -2.26 5.11 -6.06
C LEU A 27 -0.96 5.89 -5.76
N ASP A 28 0.20 5.25 -5.91
CA ASP A 28 1.53 5.78 -5.59
C ASP A 28 1.70 6.33 -4.16
N VAL A 29 1.06 5.66 -3.19
CA VAL A 29 1.14 6.03 -1.76
C VAL A 29 1.54 4.84 -0.91
N THR A 30 2.34 5.09 0.13
CA THR A 30 2.73 4.07 1.12
C THR A 30 2.21 4.42 2.51
N PHE A 31 2.00 3.39 3.33
CA PHE A 31 1.59 3.55 4.72
C PHE A 31 2.61 2.92 5.67
N ARG A 32 2.78 3.55 6.83
CA ARG A 32 3.48 3.01 7.98
C ARG A 32 2.52 2.83 9.15
N ARG A 33 2.85 1.94 10.08
CA ARG A 33 2.08 1.76 11.31
C ARG A 33 2.61 2.68 12.39
N ASP A 34 1.72 3.37 13.09
CA ASP A 34 2.07 4.08 14.31
C ASP A 34 2.32 3.06 15.44
N PRO A 35 3.47 3.07 16.13
CA PRO A 35 3.82 2.03 17.10
C PRO A 35 2.97 2.04 18.37
N ASN A 36 2.33 3.17 18.70
CA ASN A 36 1.54 3.31 19.93
C ASN A 36 0.05 3.03 19.69
N SER A 37 -0.48 3.60 18.60
CA SER A 37 -1.92 3.53 18.28
C SER A 37 -2.26 2.46 17.27
N TYR A 38 -1.25 1.84 16.64
CA TYR A 38 -1.39 0.85 15.59
C TYR A 38 -2.16 1.34 14.35
N ARG A 39 -2.38 2.65 14.24
CA ARG A 39 -3.10 3.25 13.11
C ARG A 39 -2.20 3.33 11.89
N PRO A 40 -2.76 3.09 10.68
CA PRO A 40 -2.05 3.40 9.45
C PRO A 40 -1.84 4.92 9.35
N ARG A 41 -0.61 5.32 9.07
CA ARG A 41 -0.21 6.69 8.78
C ARG A 41 0.33 6.73 7.36
N ILE A 42 -0.23 7.60 6.54
CA ILE A 42 0.26 7.83 5.18
C ILE A 42 1.65 8.47 5.26
N ASN A 43 2.58 8.01 4.43
CA ASN A 43 3.86 8.68 4.29
C ASN A 43 3.73 9.92 3.42
N LYS A 44 4.61 10.89 3.68
CA LYS A 44 4.72 12.06 2.79
C LYS A 44 5.38 11.60 1.48
N LEU A 45 4.82 12.06 0.36
CA LEU A 45 5.37 11.81 -0.97
C LEU A 45 6.87 12.13 -1.02
N ASP A 46 7.65 11.21 -1.59
CA ASP A 46 9.11 11.29 -1.77
C ASP A 46 9.91 11.44 -0.47
N SER A 47 9.30 11.20 0.70
CA SER A 47 10.06 11.07 1.93
C SER A 47 10.96 9.84 1.89
N GLN A 48 12.03 9.83 2.69
CA GLN A 48 12.95 8.70 2.78
C GLN A 48 12.22 7.36 2.99
N LEU A 49 11.29 7.32 3.95
CA LEU A 49 10.50 6.11 4.25
C LEU A 49 9.57 5.71 3.10
N ASP A 50 8.98 6.68 2.38
CA ASP A 50 8.17 6.38 1.19
C ASP A 50 9.01 5.73 0.09
N GLN A 51 10.21 6.26 -0.16
CA GLN A 51 11.14 5.70 -1.16
C GLN A 51 11.64 4.31 -0.76
N GLU A 52 12.04 4.12 0.50
CA GLU A 52 12.48 2.82 1.01
C GLU A 52 11.38 1.76 0.88
N GLN A 53 10.14 2.10 1.24
CA GLN A 53 9.00 1.21 1.12
C GLN A 53 8.63 0.91 -0.34
N LYS A 54 8.63 1.91 -1.23
CA LYS A 54 8.41 1.73 -2.67
C LYS A 54 9.46 0.81 -3.28
N ASN A 55 10.73 1.00 -2.92
CA ASN A 55 11.85 0.16 -3.38
C ASN A 55 11.73 -1.28 -2.86
N GLY A 56 11.24 -1.47 -1.63
CA GLY A 56 10.96 -2.77 -1.05
C GLY A 56 9.65 -3.42 -1.54
N GLY A 57 8.82 -2.71 -2.31
CA GLY A 57 7.49 -3.18 -2.73
C GLY A 57 6.46 -3.26 -1.59
N ASN A 58 6.74 -2.64 -0.44
CA ASN A 58 5.96 -2.73 0.79
C ASN A 58 5.10 -1.48 0.96
N TYR A 59 3.93 -1.45 0.31
CA TYR A 59 3.01 -0.32 0.37
C TYR A 59 2.04 -0.42 1.57
N PHE A 60 1.82 -1.64 2.05
CA PHE A 60 1.00 -1.99 3.20
C PHE A 60 1.82 -2.83 4.19
N PHE A 61 1.54 -2.66 5.49
CA PHE A 61 2.19 -3.43 6.56
C PHE A 61 1.31 -4.61 6.98
N MET A 62 1.91 -5.78 7.15
CA MET A 62 1.36 -6.86 7.96
C MET A 62 2.27 -6.99 9.17
N GLU A 63 1.71 -7.06 10.38
CA GLU A 63 2.48 -7.57 11.52
C GLU A 63 2.83 -9.03 11.23
N GLU A 64 4.08 -9.42 11.44
CA GLU A 64 4.34 -10.73 12.05
C GLU A 64 4.46 -10.51 13.55
N GLU A 65 3.84 -11.43 14.30
CA GLU A 65 3.54 -11.38 15.74
C GLU A 65 4.72 -11.03 16.64
N SER A 66 4.40 -10.38 17.76
CA SER A 66 5.00 -10.70 19.06
C SER A 66 3.89 -10.79 20.10
#